data_AF-A0A7V5FR28-F1
#
_entry.id   AF-A0A7V5FR28-F1
#
_cell.length_a   1.000
_cell.length_b   1.000
_cell.length_c   1.000
_cell.angle_alpha   90.00
_cell.angle_beta   90.00
_cell.angle_gamma   90.00
#
_symmetry.space_group_name_H-M   'P 1'
#
loop_
_entity.id
_entity.type
_entity.pdbx_description
1 polymer ?
#
loop_
_entity_poly.entity_id
_entity_poly.type
_entity_poly.pdbx_seq_one_letter_code
_entity_poly.pdbx_strand_id
1 'polypeptide(L)' 'SGCPKKLVNGPCGGSNAGRCEVFPERRCFYVRVYQRLDQKTTLEDLACAPILPPKDWALEHSSSWINYFQGRDHTAKKED' A
#
# COMPACT_ATOMS: atom_id res chain seq x y z
N SER A 1 -1.48 6.92 -4.31
CA SER A 1 -1.36 5.53 -4.81
C SER A 1 -0.33 5.48 -5.93
N GLY A 2 0.54 4.47 -5.95
CA GLY A 2 1.59 4.37 -6.99
C GLY A 2 1.65 3.02 -7.73
N CYS A 3 0.96 2.00 -7.22
CA CYS A 3 0.75 0.74 -7.93
C CYS A 3 -0.49 0.86 -8.84
N PRO A 4 -0.44 0.47 -10.13
CA PRO A 4 -1.60 0.51 -11.02
C PRO A 4 -2.74 -0.41 -10.56
N LYS A 5 -2.42 -1.49 -9.85
CA LYS A 5 -3.40 -2.40 -9.23
C LYS A 5 -4.03 -1.85 -7.95
N LYS A 6 -3.63 -0.64 -7.52
CA LYS A 6 -4.12 0.03 -6.29
C LYS A 6 -3.98 -0.82 -5.02
N LEU A 7 -3.01 -1.75 -5.00
CA LEU A 7 -2.67 -2.50 -3.79
C LEU A 7 -2.05 -1.58 -2.74
N VAL A 8 -2.44 -1.80 -1.49
CA VAL A 8 -1.97 -1.05 -0.30
C VAL A 8 -1.16 -1.92 0.65
N ASN A 9 -1.35 -3.26 0.62
CA ASN A 9 -0.77 -4.20 1.59
C ASN A 9 0.50 -4.91 1.13
N GLY A 10 1.05 -4.58 -0.05
CA GLY A 10 2.27 -5.24 -0.52
C GLY A 10 2.36 -5.38 -2.05
N PRO A 11 3.50 -5.90 -2.54
CA PRO A 11 3.69 -6.16 -3.96
C PRO A 11 2.66 -7.16 -4.50
N CYS A 12 2.28 -7.00 -5.77
CA CYS A 12 1.33 -7.89 -6.44
C CYS A 12 1.90 -9.25 -6.88
N GLY A 13 3.16 -9.56 -6.56
CA GLY A 13 3.87 -10.74 -7.03
C GLY A 13 4.34 -10.68 -8.50
N GLY A 14 3.64 -10.00 -9.39
CA GLY A 14 4.00 -9.99 -10.83
C GLY A 14 5.13 -9.06 -11.25
N SER A 15 5.82 -8.37 -10.34
CA SER A 15 6.98 -7.54 -10.73
C SER A 15 8.12 -8.41 -11.27
N ASN A 16 8.69 -8.02 -12.42
CA ASN A 16 9.82 -8.72 -13.04
C ASN A 16 11.06 -7.82 -13.05
N ALA A 17 12.22 -8.33 -12.60
CA ALA A 17 13.47 -7.58 -12.51
C ALA A 17 13.32 -6.17 -11.90
N GLY A 18 12.47 -6.06 -10.85
CA GLY A 18 12.18 -4.80 -10.16
C GLY A 18 11.25 -3.82 -10.91
N ARG A 19 10.69 -4.21 -12.05
CA ARG A 19 9.77 -3.39 -12.89
C ARG A 19 8.32 -3.79 -12.67
N CYS A 20 7.41 -2.87 -12.98
CA CYS A 20 5.97 -3.14 -12.90
C CYS A 20 5.52 -4.05 -14.05
N GLU A 21 4.62 -5.00 -13.78
CA GLU A 21 4.07 -5.89 -14.82
C GLU A 21 3.19 -5.14 -15.84
N VAL A 22 2.47 -4.11 -15.39
CA VAL A 22 1.52 -3.34 -16.22
C VAL A 22 2.25 -2.25 -17.00
N PHE A 23 3.30 -1.67 -16.40
CA PHE A 23 4.09 -0.57 -16.96
C PHE A 23 5.59 -0.89 -16.86
N PRO A 24 6.13 -1.69 -17.79
CA PRO A 24 7.53 -2.17 -17.74
C PRO A 24 8.58 -1.06 -17.73
N GLU A 25 8.24 0.12 -18.25
CA GLU A 25 9.11 1.29 -18.27
C GLU A 25 9.36 1.87 -16.87
N ARG A 26 8.53 1.51 -15.87
CA ARG A 26 8.59 2.05 -14.51
C ARG A 26 9.05 1.00 -13.50
N ARG A 27 9.81 1.43 -12.49
CA ARG A 27 10.11 0.59 -11.31
C ARG A 27 8.81 0.24 -10.58
N CYS A 28 8.73 -1.01 -10.11
CA CYS A 28 7.64 -1.47 -9.25
C CYS A 28 7.50 -0.53 -8.04
N PHE A 29 6.27 -0.15 -7.70
CA PHE A 29 6.01 0.79 -6.60
C PHE A 29 6.59 0.28 -5.28
N TYR A 30 6.40 -1.00 -4.95
CA TYR A 30 6.90 -1.58 -3.71
C TYR A 30 8.41 -1.75 -3.68
N VAL A 31 9.06 -1.93 -4.83
CA VAL A 31 10.54 -1.87 -4.92
C VAL A 31 11.02 -0.46 -4.59
N ARG A 32 10.34 0.59 -5.08
CA ARG A 32 10.67 1.97 -4.74
C ARG A 32 10.42 2.28 -3.26
N VAL A 33 9.37 1.72 -2.67
CA VAL A 33 9.10 1.84 -1.23
C VAL A 33 10.23 1.21 -0.44
N TYR A 34 10.59 -0.04 -0.77
CA TYR A 34 11.70 -0.75 -0.12
C TYR A 34 13.03 0.02 -0.21
N GLN A 35 13.34 0.56 -1.39
CA GLN A 35 14.56 1.37 -1.60
C GLN A 35 14.60 2.69 -0.82
N ARG A 36 13.48 3.16 -0.27
CA ARG A 36 13.40 4.39 0.54
C ARG A 36 13.48 4.12 2.05
N LEU A 37 13.44 2.86 2.46
CA LEU A 37 13.50 2.51 3.87
C LEU A 37 14.84 2.92 4.47
N ASP A 38 14.84 3.20 5.78
CA ASP A 38 16.07 3.38 6.54
C ASP A 38 16.89 2.09 6.46
N GLN A 39 18.22 2.19 6.44
CA GLN A 39 19.11 1.03 6.41
C GLN A 39 18.91 0.08 7.60
N LYS A 40 18.33 0.58 8.70
CA LYS A 40 18.01 -0.20 9.89
C LYS A 40 16.69 -0.96 9.78
N THR A 41 15.84 -0.66 8.80
CA THR A 41 14.56 -1.36 8.62
C THR A 41 14.81 -2.77 8.09
N THR A 42 14.39 -3.76 8.86
CA THR A 42 14.48 -5.19 8.51
C THR A 42 13.24 -5.65 7.76
N LEU A 43 13.31 -6.85 7.16
CA LEU A 43 12.13 -7.47 6.53
C LEU A 43 11.09 -7.85 7.59
N GLU A 44 11.54 -8.24 8.78
CA GLU A 44 10.71 -8.53 9.93
C GLU A 44 9.90 -7.29 10.36
N ASP A 45 10.52 -6.10 10.38
CA ASP A 45 9.82 -4.85 10.68
C ASP A 45 8.67 -4.57 9.69
N LEU A 46 8.88 -4.94 8.41
CA LEU A 46 7.87 -4.79 7.36
C LEU A 46 6.75 -5.83 7.48
N ALA A 47 7.08 -7.05 7.91
CA ALA A 47 6.13 -8.14 8.07
C ALA A 47 5.29 -8.03 9.35
N CYS A 48 5.83 -7.41 10.39
CA CYS A 48 5.21 -7.25 11.70
C CYS A 48 4.33 -5.98 11.83
N ALA A 49 4.31 -5.11 10.81
CA ALA A 49 3.44 -3.93 10.78
C ALA A 49 1.95 -4.33 10.89
N PRO A 50 1.08 -3.47 11.47
CA PRO A 50 -0.32 -3.81 11.68
C PRO A 50 -0.98 -4.23 10.36
N ILE A 51 -1.74 -5.32 10.39
CA ILE A 51 -2.46 -5.83 9.24
C ILE A 51 -3.49 -4.76 8.84
N LEU A 52 -3.21 -4.07 7.75
CA LEU A 52 -4.15 -3.13 7.15
C LEU A 52 -5.34 -3.93 6.61
N PRO A 53 -6.59 -3.53 6.93
CA PRO A 53 -7.76 -4.19 6.36
C PRO A 53 -7.74 -4.09 4.83
N PRO A 54 -8.43 -5.01 4.13
CA PRO A 54 -8.64 -4.87 2.70
C PRO A 54 -9.17 -3.48 2.37
N LYS A 55 -8.67 -2.90 1.28
CA LYS A 55 -9.11 -1.60 0.81
C LYS A 55 -10.63 -1.59 0.60
N ASP A 56 -11.31 -0.64 1.22
CA ASP A 56 -12.71 -0.38 0.95
C ASP A 56 -12.87 0.31 -0.42
N TRP A 57 -13.50 -0.39 -1.36
CA TRP A 57 -13.75 0.12 -2.71
C TRP A 57 -14.97 1.05 -2.79
N ALA A 58 -15.85 1.07 -1.78
CA ALA A 58 -16.97 2.00 -1.71
C ALA A 58 -16.50 3.46 -1.53
N LEU A 59 -15.27 3.66 -1.06
CA LEU A 59 -14.64 4.97 -0.90
C LEU A 59 -13.80 5.39 -2.12
N GLU A 60 -13.79 4.63 -3.21
CA GLU A 60 -13.09 5.02 -4.43
C GLU A 60 -13.63 6.38 -4.96
N HIS A 61 -12.74 7.22 -5.49
CA HIS A 61 -13.05 8.58 -5.97
C HIS A 61 -13.58 9.56 -4.91
N SER A 62 -13.52 9.21 -3.63
CA SER A 62 -13.78 10.15 -2.52
C SER A 62 -12.48 10.70 -1.92
N SER A 63 -12.56 11.79 -1.16
CA SER A 63 -11.39 12.44 -0.56
C SER A 63 -10.83 11.61 0.59
N SER A 64 -9.54 11.24 0.51
CA SER A 64 -8.85 10.48 1.55
C SER A 64 -8.82 11.22 2.89
N TRP A 65 -8.63 12.54 2.88
CA TRP A 65 -8.60 13.36 4.09
C TRP A 65 -9.96 13.44 4.77
N ILE A 66 -11.03 13.60 3.99
CA ILE A 66 -12.39 13.64 4.54
C ILE A 66 -12.72 12.28 5.17
N ASN A 67 -12.40 11.16 4.51
CA ASN A 67 -12.64 9.83 5.06
C ASN A 67 -11.84 9.56 6.34
N TYR A 68 -10.59 10.01 6.40
CA TYR A 68 -9.77 9.91 7.61
C TYR A 68 -10.39 10.66 8.79
N PHE A 69 -10.72 11.95 8.60
CA PHE A 69 -11.30 12.76 9.68
C PHE A 69 -12.74 12.35 10.05
N GLN A 70 -13.46 11.70 9.15
CA GLN A 70 -14.79 11.13 9.43
C GLN A 70 -14.73 9.71 10.00
N GLY A 71 -13.54 9.12 10.20
CA GLY A 71 -13.41 7.77 10.73
C GLY A 71 -14.02 6.71 9.81
N ARG A 72 -13.92 6.90 8.49
CA ARG A 72 -14.44 5.98 7.46
C ARG A 72 -13.35 5.14 6.82
N ASP A 73 -12.09 5.52 6.97
CA ASP A 73 -10.98 4.82 6.35
C ASP A 73 -10.48 3.63 7.19
N HIS A 74 -9.38 3.03 6.74
CA HIS A 74 -8.76 1.89 7.41
C HIS A 74 -8.26 2.14 8.84
N THR A 75 -8.23 3.40 9.30
CA THR A 75 -7.84 3.77 10.67
C THR A 75 -9.04 3.85 11.62
N ALA A 76 -10.26 3.72 11.10
CA ALA A 76 -11.47 3.69 11.89
C ALA A 76 -11.42 2.58 12.95
N LYS A 77 -11.79 2.92 14.20
CA LYS A 77 -11.98 1.92 15.25
C LYS A 77 -13.19 1.06 14.86
N LYS A 78 -12.99 -0.24 14.70
CA LYS A 78 -14.11 -1.18 14.62
C LYS A 78 -14.64 -1.36 16.04
N GLU A 79 -15.93 -1.12 16.24
CA GLU A 79 -16.63 -1.61 17.43
C GLU A 79 -16.76 -3.14 17.30
N ASP A 80 -16.46 -3.85 18.39
CA ASP A 80 -16.52 -5.32 18.48
C ASP A 80 -17.97 -5.84 18.46
#